data_AF-A0A545AJN5-F1
#
_entry.id   AF-A0A545AJN5-F1
#
_cell.length_a   1.000
_cell.length_b   1.000
_cell.length_c   1.000
_cell.angle_alpha   90.00
_cell.angle_beta   90.00
_cell.angle_gamma   90.00
#
_symmetry.space_group_name_H-M   'P 1'
#
loop_
_entity.id
_entity.type
_entity.pdbx_description
1 polymer ?
#
loop_
_entity_poly.entity_id
_entity_poly.type
_entity_poly.pdbx_seq_one_letter_code
_entity_poly.pdbx_strand_id
1 'polypeptide(L)'
;MGSVDAGVRNSTHTQVVVSDDTAVGEARRIAHQLAAGLGADDVGITRAELVATELGMNLLRHAEPGGWLLLRAVPPGGVEILAVDRGPGIRDPEAALDGRAPAPKGLGCGLASVRRASTLVDLYTRVGSGTVVLALVDVLDADAAPRAPRAWAGVSVGLFEANGDGWSVVESDDGRLAVAVVDGVGHGVAASVAADVVLDVFGSAPTELTAFAGRANEAARGTRGAVATLCVLDPAAERISSLALGNVNGRVFTGGAEKGIVTYSGSLGLGSQVPSARIQHHDWRPGATLVLWTDGLRSRIDVSGYPGLFEHDAAVVAAVLHRDHARGTDDVTVVVVHRGAS
;
A
#
# COMPACT_ATOMS: atom_id res chain seq x y z
N MET A 1 -26.58 16.53 -8.05
CA MET A 1 -26.70 15.29 -7.26
C MET A 1 -25.27 14.92 -6.89
N GLY A 2 -24.88 15.24 -5.66
CA GLY A 2 -23.48 15.28 -5.23
C GLY A 2 -22.83 13.90 -5.31
N SER A 3 -21.61 13.85 -5.82
CA SER A 3 -20.76 12.68 -5.77
C SER A 3 -20.59 12.25 -4.32
N VAL A 4 -20.70 10.94 -4.07
CA VAL A 4 -20.19 10.32 -2.85
C VAL A 4 -18.71 10.71 -2.76
N ASP A 5 -18.32 11.42 -1.69
CA ASP A 5 -16.94 11.81 -1.43
C ASP A 5 -16.06 10.55 -1.53
N ALA A 6 -15.16 10.52 -2.52
CA ALA A 6 -14.04 9.61 -2.47
C ALA A 6 -13.18 10.09 -1.30
N GLY A 7 -13.25 9.38 -0.17
CA GLY A 7 -12.55 9.76 1.05
C GLY A 7 -11.07 10.02 0.80
N VAL A 8 -10.50 11.00 1.51
CA VAL A 8 -9.07 11.36 1.43
C VAL A 8 -8.18 10.17 1.82
N ARG A 9 -8.68 9.27 2.69
CA ARG A 9 -8.01 8.04 3.12
C ARG A 9 -8.09 6.97 2.03
N ASN A 10 -6.93 6.45 1.66
CA ASN A 10 -6.87 5.26 0.82
C ASN A 10 -7.36 4.01 1.57
N SER A 11 -7.98 3.09 0.83
CA SER A 11 -8.56 1.87 1.38
C SER A 11 -7.53 0.94 2.02
N THR A 12 -7.95 0.30 3.10
CA THR A 12 -7.23 -0.78 3.78
C THR A 12 -7.46 -2.10 3.05
N HIS A 13 -6.56 -3.06 3.26
CA HIS A 13 -6.68 -4.39 2.69
C HIS A 13 -7.42 -5.31 3.64
N THR A 14 -8.29 -6.14 3.07
CA THR A 14 -8.72 -7.38 3.71
C THR A 14 -7.66 -8.45 3.45
N GLN A 15 -7.12 -9.03 4.53
CA GLN A 15 -6.15 -10.13 4.44
C GLN A 15 -6.86 -11.47 4.54
N VAL A 16 -6.55 -12.38 3.61
CA VAL A 16 -6.99 -13.78 3.64
C VAL A 16 -5.77 -14.67 3.71
N VAL A 17 -5.57 -15.39 4.82
CA VAL A 17 -4.51 -16.39 4.94
C VAL A 17 -4.93 -17.64 4.19
N VAL A 18 -4.11 -18.07 3.22
CA VAL A 18 -4.46 -19.17 2.32
C VAL A 18 -3.80 -20.45 2.81
N SER A 19 -4.57 -21.24 3.57
CA SER A 19 -4.17 -22.55 4.11
C SER A 19 -4.84 -23.74 3.42
N ASP A 20 -6.01 -23.53 2.82
CA ASP A 20 -6.81 -24.56 2.14
C ASP A 20 -7.76 -23.95 1.10
N ASP A 21 -8.52 -24.80 0.40
CA ASP A 21 -9.48 -24.38 -0.64
C ASP A 21 -10.63 -23.49 -0.11
N THR A 22 -10.95 -23.57 1.19
CA THR A 22 -11.98 -22.72 1.82
C THR A 22 -11.52 -21.26 1.83
N ALA A 23 -10.24 -21.02 2.14
CA ALA A 23 -9.64 -19.68 2.10
C ALA A 23 -9.66 -19.09 0.67
N VAL A 24 -9.46 -19.92 -0.35
CA VAL A 24 -9.59 -19.47 -1.75
C VAL A 24 -11.03 -19.07 -2.06
N GLY A 25 -12.01 -19.85 -1.58
CA GLY A 25 -13.43 -19.50 -1.69
C GLY A 25 -13.82 -18.23 -0.92
N GLU A 26 -13.13 -17.90 0.18
CA GLU A 26 -13.28 -16.64 0.91
C GLU A 26 -12.71 -15.46 0.13
N ALA A 27 -11.49 -15.56 -0.38
CA ALA A 27 -10.88 -14.51 -1.20
C ALA A 27 -11.71 -14.20 -2.44
N ARG A 28 -12.28 -15.22 -3.09
CA ARG A 28 -13.22 -15.03 -4.21
C ARG A 28 -14.44 -14.22 -3.81
N ARG A 29 -15.07 -14.52 -2.66
CA ARG A 29 -16.23 -13.78 -2.15
C ARG A 29 -15.89 -12.33 -1.82
N ILE A 30 -14.70 -12.07 -1.27
CA ILE A 30 -14.23 -10.70 -1.01
C ILE A 30 -14.03 -9.94 -2.33
N ALA A 31 -13.36 -10.55 -3.31
CA ALA A 31 -13.18 -9.94 -4.64
C ALA A 31 -14.52 -9.61 -5.31
N HIS A 32 -15.51 -10.50 -5.20
CA HIS A 32 -16.89 -10.26 -5.63
C HIS A 32 -17.48 -9.02 -4.96
N GLN A 33 -17.43 -8.95 -3.62
CA GLN A 33 -18.00 -7.84 -2.86
C GLN A 33 -17.33 -6.50 -3.20
N LEU A 34 -16.01 -6.49 -3.38
CA LEU A 34 -15.26 -5.30 -3.80
C LEU A 34 -15.67 -4.84 -5.20
N ALA A 35 -15.75 -5.76 -6.17
CA ALA A 35 -16.16 -5.44 -7.53
C ALA A 35 -17.62 -4.93 -7.59
N ALA A 36 -18.55 -5.63 -6.92
CA ALA A 36 -19.95 -5.22 -6.84
C ALA A 36 -20.11 -3.85 -6.14
N GLY A 37 -19.32 -3.60 -5.08
CA GLY A 37 -19.31 -2.31 -4.38
C GLY A 37 -18.84 -1.13 -5.23
N LEU A 38 -18.05 -1.39 -6.27
CA LEU A 38 -17.64 -0.39 -7.27
C LEU A 38 -18.65 -0.21 -8.40
N GLY A 39 -19.71 -1.03 -8.45
CA GLY A 39 -20.73 -0.99 -9.50
C GLY A 39 -20.37 -1.79 -10.76
N ALA A 40 -19.51 -2.79 -10.64
CA ALA A 40 -19.15 -3.69 -11.74
C ALA A 40 -20.34 -4.52 -12.24
N ASP A 41 -20.31 -4.86 -13.53
CA ASP A 41 -21.22 -5.84 -14.12
C ASP A 41 -20.74 -7.29 -13.86
N ASP A 42 -21.51 -8.27 -14.33
CA ASP A 42 -21.17 -9.69 -14.17
C ASP A 42 -19.80 -10.05 -14.76
N VAL A 43 -19.37 -9.36 -15.82
CA VAL A 43 -18.08 -9.58 -16.47
C VAL A 43 -16.94 -9.09 -15.58
N GLY A 44 -17.03 -7.87 -15.06
CA GLY A 44 -16.06 -7.29 -14.13
C GLY A 44 -15.93 -8.11 -12.85
N ILE A 45 -17.07 -8.53 -12.27
CA ILE A 45 -17.11 -9.41 -11.09
C ILE A 45 -16.40 -10.74 -11.38
N THR A 46 -16.75 -11.42 -12.48
CA THR A 46 -16.17 -12.71 -12.84
C THR A 46 -14.66 -12.63 -13.04
N ARG A 47 -14.15 -11.52 -13.62
CA ARG A 47 -12.70 -11.30 -13.77
C ARG A 47 -12.01 -11.16 -12.42
N ALA A 48 -12.55 -10.36 -11.51
CA ALA A 48 -11.98 -10.20 -10.17
C ALA A 48 -11.96 -11.53 -9.39
N GLU A 49 -13.06 -12.29 -9.45
CA GLU A 49 -13.16 -13.63 -8.85
C GLU A 49 -12.15 -14.62 -9.42
N LEU A 50 -11.96 -14.61 -10.74
CA LEU A 50 -10.98 -15.45 -11.43
C LEU A 50 -9.56 -15.14 -10.95
N VAL A 51 -9.18 -13.86 -10.89
CA VAL A 51 -7.85 -13.44 -10.43
C VAL A 51 -7.62 -13.87 -8.98
N ALA A 52 -8.60 -13.64 -8.09
CA ALA A 52 -8.51 -14.08 -6.69
C ALA A 52 -8.32 -15.60 -6.57
N THR A 53 -9.06 -16.37 -7.37
CA THR A 53 -9.00 -17.84 -7.36
C THR A 53 -7.66 -18.34 -7.86
N GLU A 54 -7.17 -17.85 -9.01
CA GLU A 54 -5.89 -18.29 -9.57
C GLU A 54 -4.70 -17.94 -8.66
N LEU A 55 -4.69 -16.74 -8.09
CA LEU A 55 -3.67 -16.34 -7.14
C LEU A 55 -3.71 -17.17 -5.84
N GLY A 56 -4.90 -17.42 -5.29
CA GLY A 56 -5.09 -18.28 -4.13
C GLY A 56 -4.65 -19.73 -4.38
N MET A 57 -5.04 -20.31 -5.51
CA MET A 57 -4.62 -21.66 -5.89
C MET A 57 -3.10 -21.75 -6.13
N ASN A 58 -2.48 -20.70 -6.67
CA ASN A 58 -1.02 -20.66 -6.81
C ASN A 58 -0.32 -20.70 -5.45
N LEU A 59 -0.82 -19.95 -4.46
CA LEU A 59 -0.32 -20.02 -3.09
C LEU A 59 -0.43 -21.44 -2.54
N LEU A 60 -1.58 -22.11 -2.64
CA LEU A 60 -1.75 -23.48 -2.15
C LEU A 60 -0.83 -24.51 -2.82
N ARG A 61 -0.61 -24.39 -4.13
CA ARG A 61 0.13 -25.40 -4.90
C ARG A 61 1.64 -25.24 -4.81
N HIS A 62 2.11 -24.00 -4.68
CA HIS A 62 3.51 -23.63 -4.90
C HIS A 62 4.17 -22.89 -3.74
N ALA A 63 3.41 -22.28 -2.82
CA ALA A 63 3.98 -21.64 -1.65
C ALA A 63 4.03 -22.62 -0.47
N GLU A 64 5.21 -22.87 0.08
CA GLU A 64 5.42 -23.61 1.33
C GLU A 64 6.06 -22.66 2.35
N PRO A 65 5.46 -22.39 3.52
CA PRO A 65 4.32 -23.07 4.14
C PRO A 65 2.92 -22.58 3.70
N GLY A 66 2.85 -21.71 2.69
CA GLY A 66 1.63 -21.05 2.23
C GLY A 66 1.86 -19.54 2.08
N GLY A 67 0.77 -18.79 2.05
CA GLY A 67 0.85 -17.33 1.94
C GLY A 67 -0.49 -16.67 2.25
N TRP A 68 -0.64 -15.42 1.83
CA TRP A 68 -1.89 -14.69 2.01
C TRP A 68 -2.19 -13.79 0.81
N LEU A 69 -3.47 -13.49 0.65
CA LEU A 69 -3.96 -12.49 -0.28
C LEU A 69 -4.27 -11.20 0.48
N LEU A 70 -3.91 -10.06 -0.09
CA LEU A 70 -4.37 -8.75 0.35
C LEU A 70 -5.28 -8.19 -0.74
N LEU A 71 -6.54 -7.91 -0.40
CA LEU A 71 -7.55 -7.44 -1.36
C LEU A 71 -8.08 -6.07 -0.94
N ARG A 72 -8.24 -5.15 -1.90
CA ARG A 72 -8.95 -3.89 -1.67
C ARG A 72 -9.56 -3.33 -2.94
N ALA A 73 -10.54 -2.44 -2.77
CA ALA A 73 -11.02 -1.59 -3.84
C ALA A 73 -10.06 -0.41 -4.04
N VAL A 74 -9.78 -0.07 -5.30
CA VAL A 74 -9.01 1.09 -5.76
C VAL A 74 -9.92 1.90 -6.68
N PRO A 75 -10.68 2.87 -6.14
CA PRO A 75 -11.61 3.67 -6.94
C PRO A 75 -10.94 4.38 -8.14
N PRO A 76 -11.69 4.66 -9.22
CA PRO A 76 -13.14 4.45 -9.34
C PRO A 76 -13.56 3.02 -9.71
N GLY A 77 -12.66 2.18 -10.22
CA GLY A 77 -13.04 0.88 -10.80
C GLY A 77 -11.99 -0.23 -10.69
N GLY A 78 -10.97 -0.07 -9.83
CA GLY A 78 -9.93 -1.08 -9.65
C GLY A 78 -10.24 -2.04 -8.49
N VAL A 79 -10.02 -3.33 -8.68
CA VAL A 79 -9.87 -4.30 -7.58
C VAL A 79 -8.42 -4.75 -7.56
N GLU A 80 -7.70 -4.41 -6.48
CA GLU A 80 -6.32 -4.81 -6.26
C GLU A 80 -6.27 -6.11 -5.47
N ILE A 81 -5.46 -7.05 -5.95
CA ILE A 81 -5.19 -8.33 -5.31
C ILE A 81 -3.68 -8.55 -5.31
N LEU A 82 -3.10 -8.58 -4.11
CA LEU A 82 -1.69 -8.93 -3.89
C LEU A 82 -1.61 -10.35 -3.34
N ALA A 83 -0.91 -11.25 -4.03
CA ALA A 83 -0.54 -12.56 -3.51
C ALA A 83 0.87 -12.51 -2.94
N VAL A 84 1.01 -12.92 -1.67
CA VAL A 84 2.25 -12.76 -0.91
C VAL A 84 2.61 -14.09 -0.25
N ASP A 85 3.82 -14.57 -0.51
CA ASP A 85 4.37 -15.77 0.13
C ASP A 85 5.83 -15.61 0.54
N ARG A 86 6.27 -16.51 1.45
CA ARG A 86 7.68 -16.71 1.84
C ARG A 86 8.22 -18.06 1.33
N GLY A 87 7.64 -18.56 0.25
CA GLY A 87 7.93 -19.87 -0.34
C GLY A 87 9.21 -19.93 -1.16
N PRO A 88 9.35 -20.95 -2.02
CA PRO A 88 10.59 -21.21 -2.74
C PRO A 88 10.96 -20.16 -3.80
N GLY A 89 10.04 -19.26 -4.15
CA GLY A 89 10.20 -18.30 -5.25
C GLY A 89 10.06 -18.94 -6.63
N ILE A 90 10.04 -18.10 -7.67
CA ILE A 90 9.89 -18.49 -9.06
C ILE A 90 11.23 -18.28 -9.77
N ARG A 91 11.74 -19.31 -10.47
CA ARG A 91 13.03 -19.25 -11.16
C ARG A 91 13.01 -18.40 -12.43
N ASP A 92 11.91 -18.47 -13.17
CA ASP A 92 11.70 -17.75 -14.43
C ASP A 92 10.32 -17.05 -14.37
N PRO A 93 10.27 -15.81 -13.87
CA PRO A 93 9.01 -15.09 -13.67
C PRO A 93 8.31 -14.76 -15.00
N GLU A 94 9.08 -14.42 -16.04
CA GLU A 94 8.54 -14.13 -17.37
C GLU A 94 7.88 -15.38 -17.99
N ALA A 95 8.55 -16.53 -17.94
CA ALA A 95 7.94 -17.78 -18.40
C ALA A 95 6.67 -18.14 -17.60
N ALA A 96 6.63 -17.83 -16.30
CA ALA A 96 5.46 -18.07 -15.47
C ALA A 96 4.27 -17.15 -15.87
N LEU A 97 4.53 -15.86 -16.09
CA LEU A 97 3.53 -14.89 -16.55
C LEU A 97 3.03 -15.15 -17.97
N ASP A 98 3.87 -15.72 -18.84
CA ASP A 98 3.49 -16.11 -20.20
C ASP A 98 2.82 -17.49 -20.27
N GLY A 99 2.74 -18.22 -19.16
CA GLY A 99 2.18 -19.58 -19.12
C GLY A 99 3.07 -20.63 -19.82
N ARG A 100 4.37 -20.36 -19.93
CA ARG A 100 5.39 -21.24 -20.51
C ARG A 100 6.15 -22.05 -19.44
N ALA A 101 5.95 -21.73 -18.17
CA ALA A 101 6.62 -22.43 -17.07
C ALA A 101 6.13 -23.88 -16.91
N PRO A 102 7.03 -24.85 -16.63
CA PRO A 102 6.64 -26.21 -16.31
C PRO A 102 5.76 -26.25 -15.06
N ALA A 103 4.57 -26.86 -15.16
CA ALA A 103 3.60 -26.91 -14.07
C ALA A 103 3.34 -28.35 -13.61
N PRO A 104 4.15 -28.90 -12.68
CA PRO A 104 3.99 -30.27 -12.21
C PRO A 104 2.68 -30.53 -11.43
N LYS A 105 1.94 -29.48 -11.03
CA LYS A 105 0.68 -29.56 -10.26
C LYS A 105 -0.51 -28.85 -10.93
N GLY A 106 -0.49 -28.61 -12.24
CA GLY A 106 -1.60 -27.94 -12.96
C GLY A 106 -1.30 -27.67 -14.44
N LEU A 107 -2.15 -26.88 -15.10
CA LEU A 107 -2.01 -26.52 -16.53
C LEU A 107 -0.94 -25.46 -16.82
N GLY A 108 -0.33 -24.85 -15.78
CA GLY A 108 0.70 -23.81 -15.94
C GLY A 108 0.20 -22.47 -16.46
N CYS A 109 -1.11 -22.30 -16.59
CA CYS A 109 -1.73 -21.12 -17.18
C CYS A 109 -2.24 -20.08 -16.15
N GLY A 110 -2.16 -20.35 -14.85
CA GLY A 110 -2.81 -19.53 -13.81
C GLY A 110 -2.38 -18.07 -13.83
N LEU A 111 -1.07 -17.81 -13.78
CA LEU A 111 -0.54 -16.44 -13.85
C LEU A 111 -0.75 -15.77 -15.22
N ALA A 112 -0.77 -16.55 -16.31
CA ALA A 112 -1.13 -16.02 -17.62
C ALA A 112 -2.60 -15.60 -17.70
N SER A 113 -3.50 -16.34 -17.04
CA SER A 113 -4.90 -15.96 -16.89
C SER A 113 -5.06 -14.70 -16.04
N VAL A 114 -4.31 -14.58 -14.94
CA VAL A 114 -4.25 -13.35 -14.13
C VAL A 114 -3.82 -12.17 -15.00
N ARG A 115 -2.73 -12.30 -15.75
CA ARG A 115 -2.24 -11.24 -16.64
C ARG A 115 -3.24 -10.81 -17.70
N ARG A 116 -4.00 -11.74 -18.29
CA ARG A 116 -5.06 -11.41 -19.25
C ARG A 116 -6.28 -10.74 -18.61
N ALA A 117 -6.59 -11.10 -17.37
CA ALA A 117 -7.75 -10.58 -16.66
C ALA A 117 -7.50 -9.23 -15.98
N SER A 118 -6.24 -8.79 -15.85
CA SER A 118 -5.84 -7.58 -15.13
C SER A 118 -5.35 -6.48 -16.07
N THR A 119 -5.55 -5.22 -15.68
CA THR A 119 -4.99 -4.05 -16.37
C THR A 119 -3.57 -3.72 -15.91
N LEU A 120 -3.16 -4.15 -14.72
CA LEU A 120 -1.77 -4.08 -14.26
C LEU A 120 -1.42 -5.38 -13.55
N VAL A 121 -0.28 -5.96 -13.92
CA VAL A 121 0.34 -7.08 -13.20
C VAL A 121 1.81 -6.77 -13.01
N ASP A 122 2.30 -7.02 -11.82
CA ASP A 122 3.72 -6.98 -11.50
C ASP A 122 4.08 -8.13 -10.56
N LEU A 123 5.31 -8.61 -10.64
CA LEU A 123 5.77 -9.78 -9.93
C LEU A 123 7.22 -9.58 -9.48
N TYR A 124 7.41 -9.57 -8.16
CA TYR A 124 8.73 -9.64 -7.56
C TYR A 124 8.93 -10.99 -6.88
N THR A 125 10.00 -11.69 -7.24
CA THR A 125 10.30 -13.02 -6.70
C THR A 125 11.78 -13.20 -6.48
N ARG A 126 12.13 -13.96 -5.45
CA ARG A 126 13.51 -14.38 -5.19
C ARG A 126 13.53 -15.83 -4.79
N VAL A 127 14.40 -16.60 -5.44
CA VAL A 127 14.59 -18.02 -5.12
C VAL A 127 14.98 -18.16 -3.64
N GLY A 128 14.17 -18.92 -2.89
CA GLY A 128 14.32 -19.14 -1.46
C GLY A 128 13.88 -17.97 -0.57
N SER A 129 13.21 -16.94 -1.09
CA SER A 129 12.72 -15.79 -0.29
C SER A 129 11.28 -15.39 -0.64
N GLY A 130 10.55 -16.25 -1.34
CA GLY A 130 9.14 -16.07 -1.68
C GLY A 130 8.85 -15.15 -2.87
N THR A 131 7.56 -14.97 -3.11
CA THR A 131 7.02 -14.19 -4.24
C THR A 131 5.97 -13.19 -3.77
N VAL A 132 5.91 -12.06 -4.46
CA VAL A 132 4.80 -11.11 -4.42
C VAL A 132 4.28 -10.94 -5.84
N VAL A 133 2.99 -11.14 -6.04
CA VAL A 133 2.29 -10.90 -7.32
C VAL A 133 1.23 -9.83 -7.09
N LEU A 134 1.31 -8.72 -7.80
CA LEU A 134 0.27 -7.71 -7.90
C LEU A 134 -0.62 -8.01 -9.10
N ALA A 135 -1.93 -7.91 -8.90
CA ALA A 135 -2.91 -7.85 -9.96
C ALA A 135 -3.92 -6.74 -9.67
N LEU A 136 -4.09 -5.81 -10.61
CA LEU A 136 -5.14 -4.79 -10.59
C LEU A 136 -6.13 -5.09 -11.72
N VAL A 137 -7.38 -5.37 -11.36
CA VAL A 137 -8.45 -5.62 -12.33
C VAL A 137 -9.27 -4.35 -12.47
N ASP A 138 -9.42 -3.83 -13.69
CA ASP A 138 -10.46 -2.83 -13.96
C ASP A 138 -11.79 -3.55 -14.14
N VAL A 139 -12.70 -3.32 -13.19
CA VAL A 139 -13.99 -4.01 -13.12
C VAL A 139 -15.13 -3.21 -13.75
N LEU A 140 -14.86 -1.99 -14.21
CA LEU A 140 -15.85 -1.13 -14.88
C LEU A 140 -15.67 -1.09 -16.39
N ASP A 141 -14.46 -1.37 -16.88
CA ASP A 141 -14.16 -1.46 -18.30
C ASP A 141 -13.40 -2.75 -18.63
N ALA A 142 -14.08 -3.64 -19.36
CA ALA A 142 -13.53 -4.92 -19.79
C ALA A 142 -12.35 -4.75 -20.76
N ASP A 143 -12.38 -3.69 -21.57
CA ASP A 143 -11.42 -3.39 -22.62
C ASP A 143 -10.40 -2.34 -22.18
N ALA A 144 -10.37 -2.00 -20.88
CA ALA A 144 -9.45 -1.05 -20.30
C ALA A 144 -8.00 -1.40 -20.69
N ALA A 145 -7.30 -0.40 -21.23
CA ALA A 145 -5.92 -0.56 -21.63
C ALA A 145 -5.03 -0.94 -20.43
N PRO A 146 -3.93 -1.69 -20.66
CA PRO A 146 -2.94 -1.92 -19.63
C PRO A 146 -2.45 -0.61 -19.01
N ARG A 147 -2.38 -0.58 -17.68
CA ARG A 147 -1.92 0.57 -16.90
C ARG A 147 -0.41 0.46 -16.70
N ALA A 148 0.26 1.61 -16.66
CA ALA A 148 1.66 1.68 -16.25
C ALA A 148 1.82 1.35 -14.75
N PRO A 149 3.01 0.88 -14.32
CA PRO A 149 3.32 0.76 -12.90
C PRO A 149 3.10 2.08 -12.18
N ARG A 150 2.56 2.00 -10.96
CA ARG A 150 2.24 3.18 -10.17
C ARG A 150 3.49 3.71 -9.51
N ALA A 151 3.66 5.02 -9.60
CA ALA A 151 4.70 5.73 -8.89
C ALA A 151 4.47 5.70 -7.36
N TRP A 152 3.25 5.50 -6.89
CA TRP A 152 2.97 5.40 -5.46
C TRP A 152 1.84 4.41 -5.18
N ALA A 153 1.94 3.77 -4.01
CA ALA A 153 0.91 2.91 -3.44
C ALA A 153 1.27 2.62 -1.98
N GLY A 154 0.34 1.99 -1.26
CA GLY A 154 0.63 1.49 0.07
C GLY A 154 -0.06 0.18 0.36
N VAL A 155 0.52 -0.59 1.29
CA VAL A 155 -0.11 -1.74 1.95
C VAL A 155 -0.54 -1.28 3.33
N SER A 156 -1.81 -1.49 3.67
CA SER A 156 -2.39 -1.11 4.96
C SER A 156 -3.30 -2.23 5.43
N VAL A 157 -2.98 -2.85 6.55
CA VAL A 157 -3.63 -4.06 7.09
C VAL A 157 -3.92 -3.83 8.56
N GLY A 158 -5.18 -4.02 8.96
CA GLY A 158 -5.57 -3.95 10.36
C GLY A 158 -5.38 -5.29 11.08
N LEU A 159 -5.01 -5.25 12.36
CA LEU A 159 -4.94 -6.41 13.25
C LEU A 159 -6.34 -6.93 13.62
N PHE A 160 -7.31 -6.02 13.72
CA PHE A 160 -8.70 -6.30 14.08
C PHE A 160 -9.68 -5.75 13.04
N GLU A 161 -10.95 -5.69 13.39
CA GLU A 161 -12.06 -5.25 12.52
C GLU A 161 -11.88 -3.84 11.92
N ALA A 162 -11.17 -2.95 12.63
CA ALA A 162 -10.87 -1.60 12.15
C ALA A 162 -9.37 -1.31 12.28
N ASN A 163 -8.76 -0.85 11.19
CA ASN A 163 -7.38 -0.42 11.15
C ASN A 163 -7.26 1.02 11.70
N GLY A 164 -6.47 1.19 12.75
CA GLY A 164 -6.12 2.47 13.38
C GLY A 164 -5.19 3.35 12.56
N ASP A 165 -4.47 2.77 11.59
CA ASP A 165 -3.61 3.48 10.66
C ASP A 165 -4.38 4.01 9.45
N GLY A 166 -3.97 5.17 8.94
CA GLY A 166 -4.48 5.73 7.69
C GLY A 166 -3.37 6.32 6.83
N TRP A 167 -3.61 6.41 5.52
CA TRP A 167 -2.69 7.08 4.62
C TRP A 167 -3.41 7.76 3.46
N SER A 168 -2.77 8.80 2.91
CA SER A 168 -3.27 9.56 1.77
C SER A 168 -2.12 10.07 0.90
N VAL A 169 -2.39 10.17 -0.40
CA VAL A 169 -1.54 10.86 -1.36
C VAL A 169 -2.42 11.82 -2.14
N VAL A 170 -2.04 13.09 -2.17
CA VAL A 170 -2.74 14.14 -2.91
C VAL A 170 -1.76 14.73 -3.91
N GLU A 171 -2.12 14.67 -5.19
CA GLU A 171 -1.37 15.30 -6.28
C GLU A 171 -1.91 16.71 -6.51
N SER A 172 -0.99 17.66 -6.60
CA SER A 172 -1.28 19.06 -6.94
C SER A 172 -1.12 19.29 -8.44
N ASP A 173 -1.81 20.29 -8.98
CA ASP A 173 -1.74 20.64 -10.43
C ASP A 173 -0.32 20.99 -10.91
N ASP A 174 0.58 21.37 -9.99
CA ASP A 174 1.98 21.69 -10.28
C ASP A 174 2.93 20.46 -10.17
N GLY A 175 2.35 19.26 -10.07
CA GLY A 175 3.09 17.99 -10.01
C GLY A 175 3.69 17.67 -8.65
N ARG A 176 3.44 18.47 -7.62
CA ARG A 176 3.82 18.13 -6.24
C ARG A 176 2.92 17.02 -5.70
N LEU A 177 3.53 16.11 -4.96
CA LEU A 177 2.81 15.10 -4.18
C LEU A 177 2.86 15.49 -2.72
N ALA A 178 1.71 15.49 -2.05
CA ALA A 178 1.67 15.46 -0.61
C ALA A 178 1.30 14.05 -0.14
N VAL A 179 2.04 13.53 0.83
CA VAL A 179 1.86 12.19 1.38
C VAL A 179 1.67 12.28 2.89
N ALA A 180 0.67 11.58 3.42
CA ALA A 180 0.44 11.43 4.85
C ALA A 180 0.34 9.95 5.22
N VAL A 181 1.02 9.57 6.30
CA VAL A 181 0.78 8.31 7.02
C VAL A 181 0.51 8.68 8.47
N VAL A 182 -0.59 8.15 9.01
CA VAL A 182 -1.14 8.48 10.32
C VAL A 182 -1.38 7.18 11.07
N ASP A 183 -1.05 7.17 12.35
CA ASP A 183 -1.33 6.08 13.28
C ASP A 183 -2.16 6.67 14.44
N GLY A 184 -3.42 6.25 14.52
CA GLY A 184 -4.34 6.67 15.57
C GLY A 184 -3.98 5.99 16.89
N VAL A 185 -3.91 6.75 17.99
CA VAL A 185 -3.44 6.20 19.27
C VAL A 185 -4.32 5.04 19.75
N GLY A 186 -3.67 3.89 19.95
CA GLY A 186 -4.31 2.64 20.37
C GLY A 186 -4.72 1.80 19.17
N HIS A 187 -5.83 1.05 19.27
CA HIS A 187 -6.29 0.19 18.18
C HIS A 187 -7.82 0.26 18.02
N GLY A 188 -8.31 -0.25 16.88
CA GLY A 188 -9.73 -0.39 16.55
C GLY A 188 -10.39 0.93 16.16
N VAL A 189 -11.72 0.96 16.23
CA VAL A 189 -12.56 2.05 15.68
C VAL A 189 -12.15 3.44 16.19
N ALA A 190 -11.84 3.58 17.47
CA ALA A 190 -11.47 4.89 18.04
C ALA A 190 -10.11 5.41 17.54
N ALA A 191 -9.17 4.51 17.25
CA ALA A 191 -7.90 4.86 16.60
C ALA A 191 -8.16 5.25 15.13
N SER A 192 -8.96 4.45 14.41
CA SER A 192 -9.34 4.73 13.02
C SER A 192 -9.96 6.12 12.88
N VAL A 193 -10.91 6.47 13.74
CA VAL A 193 -11.56 7.80 13.73
C VAL A 193 -10.55 8.92 13.96
N ALA A 194 -9.57 8.73 14.85
CA ALA A 194 -8.53 9.73 15.07
C ALA A 194 -7.66 9.91 13.82
N ALA A 195 -7.32 8.82 13.11
CA ALA A 195 -6.58 8.88 11.87
C ALA A 195 -7.40 9.54 10.74
N ASP A 196 -8.68 9.21 10.61
CA ASP A 196 -9.59 9.79 9.62
C ASP A 196 -9.69 11.31 9.79
N VAL A 197 -9.88 11.80 11.01
CA VAL A 197 -9.96 13.25 11.30
C VAL A 197 -8.69 13.99 10.86
N VAL A 198 -7.51 13.41 11.05
CA VAL A 198 -6.24 14.02 10.60
C VAL A 198 -6.15 14.01 9.07
N LEU A 199 -6.58 12.93 8.41
CA LEU A 199 -6.55 12.80 6.96
C LEU A 199 -7.59 13.68 6.25
N ASP A 200 -8.76 13.92 6.85
CA ASP A 200 -9.75 14.83 6.27
C ASP A 200 -9.21 16.25 6.15
N VAL A 201 -8.44 16.71 7.16
CA VAL A 201 -7.72 17.99 7.07
C VAL A 201 -6.69 17.99 5.94
N PHE A 202 -6.13 16.82 5.61
CA PHE A 202 -5.05 16.69 4.62
C PHE A 202 -5.55 16.94 3.21
N GLY A 203 -6.76 16.47 2.89
CA GLY A 203 -7.39 16.69 1.59
C GLY A 203 -7.69 18.16 1.27
N SER A 204 -7.67 19.06 2.26
CA SER A 204 -8.09 20.45 2.10
C SER A 204 -6.98 21.44 1.73
N ALA A 205 -5.70 21.18 2.07
CA ALA A 205 -4.56 22.08 1.77
C ALA A 205 -3.21 21.50 2.27
N PRO A 206 -2.58 20.56 1.54
CA PRO A 206 -1.49 19.75 2.11
C PRO A 206 -0.08 20.33 1.92
N THR A 207 0.09 21.49 1.26
CA THR A 207 1.43 21.97 0.86
C THR A 207 2.19 22.74 1.97
N GLU A 208 1.51 23.30 2.97
CA GLU A 208 2.12 23.99 4.10
C GLU A 208 2.05 23.15 5.40
N LEU A 209 3.10 22.38 5.65
CA LEU A 209 3.16 21.35 6.71
C LEU A 209 2.88 21.89 8.12
N THR A 210 3.42 23.06 8.48
CA THR A 210 3.20 23.64 9.82
C THR A 210 1.76 24.10 10.01
N ALA A 211 1.18 24.75 8.99
CA ALA A 211 -0.21 25.17 9.02
C ALA A 211 -1.15 23.95 9.07
N PHE A 212 -0.82 22.90 8.30
CA PHE A 212 -1.52 21.62 8.36
C PHE A 212 -1.49 21.03 9.78
N ALA A 213 -0.32 20.92 10.40
CA ALA A 213 -0.20 20.34 11.74
C ALA A 213 -1.01 21.12 12.79
N GLY A 214 -1.09 22.45 12.66
CA GLY A 214 -1.98 23.30 13.47
C GLY A 214 -3.46 22.92 13.32
N ARG A 215 -3.94 22.85 12.07
CA ARG A 215 -5.35 22.49 11.78
C ARG A 215 -5.66 21.05 12.20
N ALA A 216 -4.76 20.11 11.92
CA ALA A 216 -4.92 18.71 12.28
C ALA A 216 -4.93 18.50 13.80
N ASN A 217 -4.08 19.22 14.55
CA ASN A 217 -4.10 19.16 16.00
C ASN A 217 -5.43 19.68 16.58
N GLU A 218 -5.96 20.78 16.04
CA GLU A 218 -7.25 21.32 16.47
C GLU A 218 -8.40 20.36 16.13
N ALA A 219 -8.43 19.85 14.89
CA ALA A 219 -9.47 18.92 14.44
C ALA A 219 -9.48 17.62 15.24
N ALA A 220 -8.31 17.07 15.55
CA ALA A 220 -8.18 15.83 16.32
C ALA A 220 -8.47 15.99 17.82
N ARG A 221 -8.78 17.19 18.32
CA ARG A 221 -9.17 17.39 19.73
C ARG A 221 -10.44 16.60 20.05
N GLY A 222 -10.42 15.88 21.17
CA GLY A 222 -11.53 15.03 21.60
C GLY A 222 -11.54 13.63 20.96
N THR A 223 -10.58 13.34 20.08
CA THR A 223 -10.28 11.96 19.65
C THR A 223 -9.26 11.31 20.60
N ARG A 224 -8.79 10.09 20.30
CA ARG A 224 -7.63 9.49 21.00
C ARG A 224 -6.29 10.17 20.65
N GLY A 225 -6.30 11.08 19.70
CA GLY A 225 -5.11 11.66 19.11
C GLY A 225 -4.44 10.71 18.12
N ALA A 226 -3.48 11.23 17.37
CA ALA A 226 -2.76 10.48 16.36
C ALA A 226 -1.32 10.97 16.21
N VAL A 227 -0.45 10.07 15.80
CA VAL A 227 0.92 10.36 15.37
C VAL A 227 0.95 10.31 13.84
N ALA A 228 1.86 11.05 13.20
CA ALA A 228 1.84 11.19 11.75
C ALA A 228 3.21 11.56 11.19
N THR A 229 3.49 11.06 9.99
CA THR A 229 4.55 11.59 9.12
C THR A 229 3.94 12.14 7.86
N LEU A 230 4.26 13.40 7.59
CA LEU A 230 3.74 14.19 6.50
C LEU A 230 4.90 14.60 5.60
N CYS A 231 4.73 14.45 4.29
CA CYS A 231 5.74 14.81 3.30
C CYS A 231 5.11 15.63 2.17
N VAL A 232 5.81 16.66 1.72
CA VAL A 232 5.55 17.34 0.44
C VAL A 232 6.76 17.09 -0.46
N LEU A 233 6.54 16.44 -1.58
CA LEU A 233 7.54 16.03 -2.55
C LEU A 233 7.46 16.97 -3.74
N ASP A 234 8.50 17.77 -3.92
CA ASP A 234 8.60 18.77 -4.96
C ASP A 234 9.59 18.30 -6.04
N PRO A 235 9.09 17.84 -7.21
CA PRO A 235 9.96 17.36 -8.28
C PRO A 235 10.73 18.48 -8.97
N ALA A 236 10.24 19.72 -8.95
CA ALA A 236 10.91 20.87 -9.57
C ALA A 236 12.06 21.38 -8.70
N ALA A 237 11.86 21.40 -7.38
CA ALA A 237 12.91 21.74 -6.42
C ALA A 237 13.81 20.54 -6.04
N GLU A 238 13.53 19.34 -6.57
CA GLU A 238 14.17 18.06 -6.19
C GLU A 238 14.26 17.89 -4.66
N ARG A 239 13.17 18.18 -3.95
CA ARG A 239 13.15 18.22 -2.49
C ARG A 239 11.92 17.57 -1.88
N ILE A 240 12.15 16.73 -0.87
CA ILE A 240 11.12 16.35 0.11
C ILE A 240 11.19 17.33 1.27
N SER A 241 10.06 17.89 1.67
CA SER A 241 9.87 18.56 2.95
C SER A 241 9.03 17.67 3.85
N SER A 242 9.47 17.40 5.07
CA SER A 242 8.76 16.48 5.97
C SER A 242 8.60 17.00 7.38
N LEU A 243 7.48 16.63 8.01
CA LEU A 243 7.18 16.87 9.41
C LEU A 243 6.67 15.55 10.01
N ALA A 244 7.36 15.04 11.02
CA ALA A 244 7.09 13.73 11.60
C ALA A 244 6.93 13.82 13.12
N LEU A 245 5.77 13.39 13.62
CA LEU A 245 5.39 13.38 15.03
C LEU A 245 5.14 11.93 15.45
N GLY A 246 5.76 11.50 16.55
CA GLY A 246 5.63 10.17 17.13
C GLY A 246 6.52 9.11 16.48
N ASN A 247 5.91 7.98 16.12
CA ASN A 247 6.53 6.70 15.76
C ASN A 247 6.22 6.25 14.33
N VAL A 248 5.62 7.10 13.49
CA VAL A 248 5.50 6.86 12.05
C VAL A 248 6.85 7.13 11.40
N ASN A 249 7.52 6.07 10.95
CA ASN A 249 8.87 6.12 10.42
C ASN A 249 8.88 6.52 8.94
N GLY A 250 10.02 7.04 8.48
CA GLY A 250 10.21 7.38 7.09
C GLY A 250 11.67 7.33 6.66
N ARG A 251 11.91 6.97 5.40
CA ARG A 251 13.24 6.87 4.83
C ARG A 251 13.23 7.15 3.34
N VAL A 252 14.25 7.85 2.86
CA VAL A 252 14.49 8.13 1.46
C VAL A 252 15.68 7.29 0.98
N PHE A 253 15.47 6.56 -0.10
CA PHE A 253 16.47 5.73 -0.75
C PHE A 253 16.86 6.37 -2.08
N THR A 254 18.16 6.48 -2.37
CA THR A 254 18.65 7.02 -3.65
C THR A 254 20.04 6.46 -3.95
N GLY A 255 20.21 5.78 -5.08
CA GLY A 255 21.53 5.29 -5.52
C GLY A 255 22.27 4.43 -4.48
N GLY A 256 21.54 3.61 -3.72
CA GLY A 256 22.08 2.78 -2.64
C GLY A 256 22.30 3.49 -1.30
N ALA A 257 22.18 4.82 -1.24
CA ALA A 257 22.17 5.56 0.02
C ALA A 257 20.77 5.56 0.64
N GLU A 258 20.73 5.57 1.98
CA GLU A 258 19.51 5.72 2.76
C GLU A 258 19.61 6.89 3.73
N LYS A 259 18.58 7.74 3.77
CA LYS A 259 18.46 8.84 4.74
C LYS A 259 17.13 8.72 5.49
N GLY A 260 17.18 8.59 6.82
CA GLY A 260 15.99 8.53 7.66
C GLY A 260 15.39 9.91 7.91
N ILE A 261 14.05 9.97 8.00
CA ILE A 261 13.31 11.13 8.49
C ILE A 261 13.33 11.07 10.02
N VAL A 262 13.78 12.14 10.67
CA VAL A 262 13.79 12.24 12.14
C VAL A 262 12.36 12.43 12.63
N THR A 263 11.94 11.68 13.64
CA THR A 263 10.64 11.88 14.28
C THR A 263 10.78 12.69 15.56
N TYR A 264 9.77 13.50 15.88
CA TYR A 264 9.70 14.30 17.09
C TYR A 264 8.65 13.74 18.04
N SER A 265 8.90 13.76 19.35
CA SER A 265 7.93 13.29 20.33
C SER A 265 6.69 14.17 20.37
N GLY A 266 5.52 13.53 20.46
CA GLY A 266 4.21 14.18 20.59
C GLY A 266 3.19 13.60 19.63
N SER A 267 1.92 13.91 19.87
CA SER A 267 0.78 13.52 19.04
C SER A 267 -0.13 14.71 18.79
N LEU A 268 -0.86 14.65 17.69
CA LEU A 268 -1.92 15.58 17.34
C LEU A 268 -3.17 15.27 18.18
N GLY A 269 -3.89 16.29 18.61
CA GLY A 269 -5.19 16.18 19.28
C GLY A 269 -5.16 16.00 20.80
N LEU A 270 -4.03 15.61 21.39
CA LEU A 270 -3.89 15.47 22.85
C LEU A 270 -3.42 16.75 23.56
N GLY A 271 -2.76 17.67 22.85
CA GLY A 271 -2.21 18.91 23.39
C GLY A 271 -2.99 20.16 23.01
N SER A 272 -2.94 21.17 23.87
CA SER A 272 -3.46 22.52 23.56
C SER A 272 -2.64 23.22 22.46
N GLN A 273 -1.35 22.88 22.33
CA GLN A 273 -0.47 23.34 21.26
C GLN A 273 0.04 22.16 20.44
N VAL A 274 0.37 22.42 19.17
CA VAL A 274 1.06 21.45 18.32
C VAL A 274 2.43 21.13 18.95
N PRO A 275 2.85 19.85 18.98
CA PRO A 275 4.20 19.50 19.40
C PRO A 275 5.28 20.26 18.63
N SER A 276 6.35 20.67 19.33
CA SER A 276 7.48 21.35 18.70
C SER A 276 8.25 20.38 17.80
N ALA A 277 8.15 20.60 16.48
CA ALA A 277 8.81 19.80 15.47
C ALA A 277 9.34 20.71 14.36
N ARG A 278 10.47 20.32 13.77
CA ARG A 278 11.09 21.07 12.67
C ARG A 278 10.80 20.41 11.34
N ILE A 279 10.56 21.22 10.33
CA ILE A 279 10.52 20.75 8.94
C ILE A 279 11.93 20.28 8.57
N GLN A 280 12.01 19.08 8.01
CA GLN A 280 13.22 18.49 7.48
C GLN A 280 13.20 18.52 5.96
N HIS A 281 14.39 18.52 5.37
CA HIS A 281 14.57 18.49 3.93
C HIS A 281 15.46 17.32 3.51
N HIS A 282 15.02 16.60 2.48
CA HIS A 282 15.77 15.52 1.86
C HIS A 282 15.78 15.68 0.33
N ASP A 283 16.79 15.12 -0.32
CA ASP A 283 16.92 15.14 -1.78
C ASP A 283 15.79 14.28 -2.42
N TRP A 284 15.14 14.79 -3.46
CA TRP A 284 14.09 14.11 -4.25
C TRP A 284 14.47 14.00 -5.73
N ARG A 285 15.68 13.48 -5.95
CA ARG A 285 16.26 13.35 -7.30
C ARG A 285 15.63 12.20 -8.08
N PRO A 286 15.65 12.22 -9.42
CA PRO A 286 15.27 11.07 -10.24
C PRO A 286 15.85 9.74 -9.74
N GLY A 287 15.01 8.70 -9.64
CA GLY A 287 15.38 7.40 -9.08
C GLY A 287 15.38 7.32 -7.54
N ALA A 288 14.95 8.37 -6.83
CA ALA A 288 14.71 8.29 -5.40
C ALA A 288 13.40 7.54 -5.07
N THR A 289 13.36 6.88 -3.91
CA THR A 289 12.15 6.24 -3.37
C THR A 289 11.95 6.68 -1.92
N LEU A 290 10.79 7.25 -1.61
CA LEU A 290 10.33 7.49 -0.24
C LEU A 290 9.55 6.27 0.24
N VAL A 291 9.88 5.80 1.44
CA VAL A 291 9.11 4.77 2.16
C VAL A 291 8.71 5.33 3.52
N LEU A 292 7.42 5.31 3.84
CA LEU A 292 6.85 5.66 5.13
C LEU A 292 6.17 4.43 5.74
N TRP A 293 6.25 4.25 7.05
CA TRP A 293 5.57 3.12 7.70
C TRP A 293 5.23 3.36 9.17
N THR A 294 4.14 2.76 9.62
CA THR A 294 3.70 2.75 11.03
C THR A 294 4.46 1.70 11.84
N ASP A 295 4.38 1.75 13.16
CA ASP A 295 5.23 0.94 14.03
C ASP A 295 4.79 -0.53 14.16
N GLY A 296 3.69 -0.94 13.54
CA GLY A 296 3.42 -2.35 13.27
C GLY A 296 4.48 -3.00 12.38
N LEU A 297 5.28 -2.21 11.66
CA LEU A 297 6.53 -2.64 11.04
C LEU A 297 7.73 -2.45 11.99
N ARG A 298 8.82 -3.19 11.76
CA ARG A 298 10.10 -2.96 12.47
C ARG A 298 10.59 -1.52 12.22
N SER A 299 11.15 -0.90 13.26
CA SER A 299 11.70 0.47 13.17
C SER A 299 12.86 0.61 12.18
N ARG A 300 13.54 -0.49 11.87
CA ARG A 300 14.54 -0.57 10.82
C ARG A 300 14.13 -1.62 9.80
N ILE A 301 13.86 -1.17 8.58
CA ILE A 301 13.72 -2.03 7.41
C ILE A 301 15.08 -2.19 6.73
N ASP A 302 15.33 -3.36 6.19
CA ASP A 302 16.48 -3.65 5.33
C ASP A 302 15.97 -3.95 3.93
N VAL A 303 16.48 -3.19 2.95
CA VAL A 303 16.16 -3.35 1.52
C VAL A 303 17.32 -3.93 0.73
N SER A 304 18.51 -4.03 1.32
CA SER A 304 19.73 -4.48 0.63
C SER A 304 19.66 -5.95 0.18
N GLY A 305 18.84 -6.75 0.86
CA GLY A 305 18.54 -8.13 0.49
C GLY A 305 17.60 -8.31 -0.71
N TYR A 306 17.08 -7.22 -1.28
CA TYR A 306 16.06 -7.24 -2.33
C TYR A 306 16.54 -6.48 -3.58
N PRO A 307 17.42 -7.09 -4.40
CA PRO A 307 17.93 -6.45 -5.61
C PRO A 307 16.81 -6.13 -6.59
N GLY A 308 16.84 -4.93 -7.18
CA GLY A 308 15.83 -4.49 -8.15
C GLY A 308 14.46 -4.16 -7.55
N LEU A 309 14.27 -4.27 -6.22
CA LEU A 309 12.94 -4.09 -5.61
C LEU A 309 12.30 -2.74 -5.99
N PHE A 310 13.05 -1.64 -5.98
CA PHE A 310 12.52 -0.32 -6.31
C PHE A 310 12.28 -0.08 -7.81
N GLU A 311 12.51 -1.07 -8.67
CA GLU A 311 12.14 -1.05 -10.09
C GLU A 311 10.71 -1.57 -10.33
N HIS A 312 10.08 -2.15 -9.30
CA HIS A 312 8.72 -2.68 -9.31
C HIS A 312 7.67 -1.63 -8.90
N ASP A 313 6.40 -1.95 -9.14
CA ASP A 313 5.24 -1.16 -8.69
C ASP A 313 5.31 -0.90 -7.19
N ALA A 314 4.96 0.32 -6.78
CA ALA A 314 5.01 0.74 -5.39
C ALA A 314 4.25 -0.20 -4.43
N ALA A 315 3.17 -0.87 -4.88
CA ALA A 315 2.44 -1.81 -4.04
C ALA A 315 3.18 -3.13 -3.86
N VAL A 316 3.93 -3.58 -4.87
CA VAL A 316 4.81 -4.75 -4.75
C VAL A 316 5.91 -4.46 -3.73
N VAL A 317 6.53 -3.28 -3.81
CA VAL A 317 7.53 -2.83 -2.82
C VAL A 317 6.93 -2.81 -1.41
N ALA A 318 5.77 -2.16 -1.24
CA ALA A 318 5.09 -2.10 0.05
C ALA A 318 4.73 -3.49 0.60
N ALA A 319 4.28 -4.42 -0.26
CA ALA A 319 3.93 -5.78 0.11
C ALA A 319 5.15 -6.63 0.52
N VAL A 320 6.29 -6.48 -0.16
CA VAL A 320 7.56 -7.13 0.25
C VAL A 320 7.99 -6.62 1.63
N LEU A 321 7.95 -5.30 1.84
CA LEU A 321 8.32 -4.71 3.12
C LEU A 321 7.38 -5.15 4.25
N HIS A 322 6.07 -5.16 4.00
CA HIS A 322 5.07 -5.71 4.92
C HIS A 322 5.37 -7.18 5.23
N ARG A 323 5.58 -8.01 4.20
CA ARG A 323 5.87 -9.44 4.36
C ARG A 323 7.06 -9.68 5.28
N ASP A 324 8.16 -8.96 5.12
CA ASP A 324 9.42 -9.34 5.76
C ASP A 324 9.71 -8.57 7.05
N HIS A 325 9.03 -7.44 7.27
CA HIS A 325 9.29 -6.56 8.41
C HIS A 325 8.08 -6.32 9.32
N ALA A 326 6.89 -6.84 9.02
CA ALA A 326 5.74 -6.76 9.93
C ALA A 326 5.98 -7.52 11.24
N ARG A 327 5.52 -6.95 12.36
CA ARG A 327 5.60 -7.55 13.69
C ARG A 327 4.50 -8.58 13.94
N GLY A 328 3.33 -8.40 13.31
CA GLY A 328 2.15 -9.25 13.49
C GLY A 328 1.41 -9.03 14.80
N THR A 329 1.67 -7.91 15.49
CA THR A 329 1.10 -7.58 16.81
C THR A 329 0.37 -6.23 16.82
N ASP A 330 0.31 -5.54 15.69
CA ASP A 330 -0.30 -4.22 15.55
C ASP A 330 -0.81 -4.00 14.13
N ASP A 331 -1.58 -2.94 13.94
CA ASP A 331 -1.94 -2.41 12.62
C ASP A 331 -0.66 -2.04 11.84
N VAL A 332 -0.64 -2.31 10.53
CA VAL A 332 0.55 -2.06 9.70
C VAL A 332 0.17 -1.29 8.45
N THR A 333 0.81 -0.14 8.25
CA THR A 333 0.74 0.62 7.02
C THR A 333 2.12 0.94 6.49
N VAL A 334 2.37 0.65 5.23
CA VAL A 334 3.60 0.93 4.48
C VAL A 334 3.21 1.68 3.21
N VAL A 335 3.76 2.86 2.98
CA VAL A 335 3.53 3.68 1.79
C VAL A 335 4.85 3.88 1.07
N VAL A 336 4.83 3.66 -0.25
CA VAL A 336 5.97 3.79 -1.14
C VAL A 336 5.64 4.84 -2.19
N VAL A 337 6.59 5.74 -2.44
CA VAL A 337 6.53 6.73 -3.52
C VAL A 337 7.85 6.72 -4.26
N HIS A 338 7.80 6.56 -5.57
CA HIS A 338 8.94 6.59 -6.49
C HIS A 338 9.02 7.96 -7.16
N ARG A 339 10.25 8.46 -7.27
CA ARG A 339 10.59 9.51 -8.22
C ARG A 339 10.96 8.84 -9.52
N GLY A 340 10.14 9.03 -10.55
CA GLY A 340 10.40 8.50 -11.89
C GLY A 340 11.82 8.81 -12.38
N ALA A 341 12.39 7.88 -13.14
CA ALA A 341 13.65 8.09 -13.85
C ALA A 341 13.45 9.18 -14.92
N SER A 342 14.39 10.12 -14.99
CA SER A 342 14.43 11.20 -15.99
C SER A 342 14.60 10.65 -17.40
#